data_AF-A0A931QUL7-F1
#
_entry.id   AF-A0A931QUL7-F1
#
_cell.length_a   1.000
_cell.length_b   1.000
_cell.length_c   1.000
_cell.angle_alpha   90.00
_cell.angle_beta   90.00
_cell.angle_gamma   90.00
#
_symmetry.space_group_name_H-M   'P 1'
#
loop_
_entity.id
_entity.type
_entity.pdbx_description
1 polymer ?
#
loop_
_entity_poly.entity_id
_entity_poly.type
_entity_poly.pdbx_seq_one_letter_code
_entity_poly.pdbx_strand_id
1 'polypeptide(L)' 'MKEKKRNYQIMSGELAEIIEWFESDKVNLDEAVSRYEQALKLISEIEVYLKSAENKIKKISTKFE' A
#
# COMPACT_ATOMS: atom_id res chain seq x y z
N MET A 1 -17.37 3.68 14.95
CA MET A 1 -17.04 3.25 13.58
C MET A 1 -15.97 2.19 13.70
N LYS A 2 -16.20 0.94 13.26
CA LYS A 2 -15.19 -0.13 13.39
C LYS A 2 -13.98 0.24 12.54
N GLU A 3 -12.82 0.43 13.16
CA GLU A 3 -11.55 0.62 12.48
C GLU A 3 -11.42 -0.46 11.38
N LYS A 4 -11.40 -0.04 10.12
CA LYS A 4 -11.15 -0.97 9.02
C LYS A 4 -9.74 -1.52 9.24
N LYS A 5 -9.62 -2.82 9.52
CA LYS A 5 -8.32 -3.50 9.58
C LYS A 5 -7.55 -3.17 8.30
N ARG A 6 -6.41 -2.49 8.45
CA ARG A 6 -5.49 -2.15 7.37
C ARG A 6 -5.17 -3.42 6.59
N ASN A 7 -5.51 -3.44 5.30
CA ASN A 7 -5.38 -4.58 4.41
C ASN A 7 -4.94 -4.11 3.02
N TYR A 8 -4.54 -5.05 2.17
CA TYR A 8 -4.00 -4.74 0.85
C TYR A 8 -4.91 -3.79 0.04
N GLN A 9 -6.21 -4.07 -0.04
CA GLN A 9 -7.14 -3.30 -0.86
C GLN A 9 -7.30 -1.85 -0.39
N ILE A 10 -7.23 -1.61 0.93
CA ILE A 10 -7.27 -0.26 1.48
C ILE A 10 -5.98 0.47 1.12
N MET A 11 -4.81 -0.13 1.40
CA MET A 11 -3.52 0.53 1.16
C MET A 11 -3.26 0.77 -0.32
N SER A 12 -3.65 -0.16 -1.19
CA SER A 12 -3.55 0.02 -2.64
C SER A 12 -4.50 1.09 -3.16
N GLY A 13 -5.68 1.24 -2.55
CA GLY A 13 -6.61 2.32 -2.84
C GLY A 13 -6.04 3.68 -2.47
N GLU A 14 -5.50 3.80 -1.25
CA GLU A 14 -4.82 5.03 -0.79
C GLU A 14 -3.64 5.41 -1.71
N LEU A 15 -2.86 4.42 -2.17
CA LEU A 15 -1.77 4.67 -3.13
C LEU A 15 -2.30 5.12 -4.50
N ALA A 16 -3.40 4.54 -4.98
CA ALA A 16 -4.02 4.93 -6.23
C ALA A 16 -4.54 6.38 -6.19
N GLU A 17 -5.14 6.79 -5.06
CA GLU A 17 -5.56 8.18 -4.84
C GLU A 17 -4.37 9.16 -4.88
N ILE A 18 -3.22 8.77 -4.34
CA ILE A 18 -1.99 9.59 -4.43
C ILE A 18 -1.51 9.68 -5.88
N ILE A 19 -1.52 8.58 -6.63
CA ILE A 19 -1.13 8.56 -8.04
C ILE A 19 -2.06 9.45 -8.87
N GLU A 20 -3.38 9.33 -8.68
CA GLU A 20 -4.36 10.17 -9.36
C GLU A 20 -4.17 11.66 -9.03
N TRP A 21 -3.80 11.99 -7.80
CA TRP A 21 -3.42 13.36 -7.42
C TRP A 21 -2.18 13.85 -8.19
N PHE A 22 -1.15 13.02 -8.34
CA PHE A 22 0.05 13.35 -9.12
C PHE A 22 -0.21 13.53 -10.62
N GLU A 23 -1.22 12.84 -11.15
CA GLU A 23 -1.64 12.94 -12.55
C GLU A 23 -2.59 14.13 -12.80
N SER A 24 -3.01 14.84 -11.75
CA SER A 24 -3.93 15.97 -11.85
C SER A 24 -3.23 17.28 -12.23
N ASP A 25 -4.01 18.23 -12.77
CA ASP A 25 -3.51 19.57 -13.12
C ASP A 25 -3.26 20.48 -11.90
N LYS A 26 -3.43 19.97 -10.66
CA LYS A 26 -3.38 20.74 -9.41
C LYS A 26 -2.10 20.55 -8.60
N VAL A 27 -1.10 19.88 -9.18
CA VAL A 27 0.15 19.56 -8.50
C VAL A 27 0.93 20.83 -8.15
N ASN A 28 1.26 21.00 -6.87
CA ASN A 28 2.23 21.97 -6.40
C ASN A 28 3.42 21.26 -5.73
N LEU A 29 4.58 21.91 -5.68
CA LEU A 29 5.84 21.28 -5.25
C LEU A 29 5.82 20.82 -3.78
N ASP A 30 5.29 21.65 -2.88
CA ASP A 30 5.28 21.33 -1.45
C ASP A 30 4.37 20.13 -1.13
N GLU A 31 3.19 20.10 -1.75
CA GLU A 31 2.27 18.97 -1.62
C GLU A 31 2.81 17.73 -2.32
N ALA A 32 3.55 17.87 -3.43
CA ALA A 32 4.18 16.76 -4.13
C ALA A 32 5.21 16.05 -3.24
N VAL A 33 6.03 16.79 -2.49
CA VAL A 33 6.97 16.20 -1.53
C VAL A 33 6.23 15.42 -0.45
N SER A 34 5.18 16.00 0.15
CA SER A 34 4.41 15.33 1.19
C SER A 34 3.69 14.07 0.69
N ARG A 35 3.08 14.12 -0.49
CA ARG A 35 2.39 12.98 -1.11
C ARG A 35 3.36 11.88 -1.50
N TYR A 36 4.57 12.24 -1.94
CA TYR A 36 5.62 11.27 -2.24
C TYR A 36 6.06 10.51 -0.98
N GLU A 37 6.28 11.20 0.14
CA GLU A 37 6.58 10.55 1.42
C GLU A 37 5.45 9.61 1.88
N GLN A 38 4.20 10.02 1.71
CA GLN A 38 3.03 9.17 2.00
C GLN A 38 3.00 7.92 1.11
N ALA A 39 3.27 8.07 -0.18
CA ALA A 39 3.35 6.96 -1.12
C ALA A 39 4.44 5.97 -0.73
N LEU A 40 5.65 6.44 -0.39
CA LEU A 40 6.75 5.56 0.06
C LEU A 40 6.37 4.76 1.30
N LYS A 41 5.68 5.38 2.27
CA LYS A 41 5.19 4.68 3.46
C LYS A 41 4.16 3.60 3.10
N LEU A 42 3.20 3.92 2.23
CA LEU A 42 2.19 2.95 1.79
C LEU A 42 2.80 1.77 1.05
N ILE A 43 3.76 2.04 0.15
CA ILE A 43 4.49 1.00 -0.58
C ILE A 43 5.20 0.06 0.39
N SER A 44 5.90 0.61 1.39
CA SER A 44 6.57 -0.19 2.41
C SER A 44 5.60 -1.10 3.18
N GLU A 45 4.44 -0.59 3.57
CA GLU A 45 3.42 -1.37 4.26
C GLU A 45 2.78 -2.46 3.38
N ILE A 46 2.57 -2.16 2.10
CA ILE A 46 2.09 -3.13 1.10
C ILE A 46 3.11 -4.26 0.92
N GLU A 47 4.39 -3.94 0.76
CA GLU A 47 5.47 -4.94 0.64
C GLU A 47 5.52 -5.88 1.85
N VAL A 48 5.43 -5.33 3.07
CA VAL A 48 5.39 -6.12 4.31
C VAL A 48 4.17 -7.04 4.34
N TYR A 49 3.00 -6.54 3.91
CA TYR A 49 1.77 -7.32 3.85
C TYR A 49 1.91 -8.48 2.84
N LEU A 50 2.40 -8.19 1.63
CA LEU A 50 2.59 -9.18 0.57
C LEU A 50 3.59 -10.25 0.98
N LYS A 51 4.73 -9.87 1.57
CA LYS A 51 5.71 -10.82 2.09
C LYS A 51 5.13 -11.71 3.19
N SER A 52 4.28 -11.15 4.05
CA SER A 52 3.58 -11.92 5.09
C SER A 52 2.57 -12.91 4.48
N ALA A 53 1.88 -12.54 3.41
CA ALA A 53 0.98 -13.42 2.67
C ALA A 53 1.75 -14.54 1.95
N GLU A 54 2.84 -14.20 1.27
CA GLU A 54 3.75 -15.16 0.61
C GLU A 54 4.26 -16.21 1.60
N ASN A 55 4.75 -15.77 2.77
CA ASN A 55 5.22 -16.68 3.82
C ASN A 55 4.13 -17.61 4.34
N LYS A 56 2.87 -17.16 4.40
CA LYS A 56 1.74 -18.02 4.78
C LYS A 56 1.47 -19.07 3.70
N ILE A 57 1.49 -18.68 2.42
CA ILE A 57 1.31 -19.59 1.30
C ILE A 57 2.41 -20.66 1.30
N LYS A 58 3.68 -20.26 1.41
CA LYS A 58 4.81 -21.20 1.49
C LYS A 58 4.63 -22.23 2.61
N LYS A 59 4.24 -21.79 3.81
CA LYS A 59 3.97 -22.69 4.95
C LYS A 59 2.81 -23.64 4.71
N ILE A 60 1.82 -23.25 3.90
CA ILE A 60 0.71 -24.13 3.52
C ILE A 60 1.23 -25.15 2.51
N SER A 61 1.95 -24.74 1.47
CA SER A 61 2.52 -25.64 0.46
C SER A 61 3.40 -26.73 1.08
N THR A 62 4.31 -26.39 2.01
CA THR A 62 5.17 -27.36 2.70
C THR A 62 4.40 -28.34 3.59
N LYS A 63 3.15 -28.05 3.99
CA LYS A 63 2.33 -29.01 4.75
C LYS A 63 1.70 -30.10 3.87
N PHE A 64 1.69 -29.91 2.56
CA PHE A 64 1.09 -30.83 1.59
C PHE A 64 2.14 -31.51 0.69
N GLU A 65 3.43 -31.24 0.91
CA GLU A 65 4.58 -31.98 0.39
C GLU A 65 5.00 -33.07 1.39
#